data_AF-A0AAW2J9L7-F1
#
_entry.id   AF-A0AAW2J9L7-F1
#
_cell.length_a   1.000
_cell.length_b   1.000
_cell.length_c   1.000
_cell.angle_alpha   90.00
_cell.angle_beta   90.00
_cell.angle_gamma   90.00
#
_symmetry.space_group_name_H-M   'P 1'
#
loop_
_entity.id
_entity.type
_entity.pdbx_description
1 polymer ?
#
loop_
_entity_poly.entity_id
_entity_poly.type
_entity_poly.pdbx_seq_one_letter_code
_entity_poly.pdbx_strand_id
1 'polypeptide(L)'
;MDLSETFVVLRRYRIKLNPGKCAFGVSGGRFLEFMVTQRGIEANPDKIKAILDMGSPTNINEVQRLTGRIAALSRFISKSAEKGLPFFKTLRKVKNFEWIKEYQQGFEDLKAYLAKLPLLVKPIPGHTLYLYISSTY
;
A
#
# COMPACT_ATOMS: atom_id res chain seq x y z
N MET A 1 -9.58 -24.72 -1.52
CA MET A 1 -8.94 -25.05 -0.23
C MET A 1 -10.01 -25.68 0.64
N ASP A 2 -9.78 -26.91 1.11
CA ASP A 2 -10.69 -27.55 2.07
C ASP A 2 -10.26 -27.17 3.50
N LEU A 3 -11.15 -26.48 4.21
CA LEU A 3 -10.93 -26.11 5.60
C LEU A 3 -10.84 -27.35 6.49
N SER A 4 -11.56 -28.42 6.16
CA SER A 4 -11.58 -29.67 6.93
C SER A 4 -10.20 -30.33 6.92
N GLU A 5 -9.62 -30.50 5.73
CA GLU A 5 -8.26 -31.01 5.54
C GLU A 5 -7.23 -30.13 6.27
N THR A 6 -7.35 -28.80 6.14
CA THR A 6 -6.47 -27.86 6.82
C THR A 6 -6.52 -28.04 8.33
N PHE A 7 -7.71 -28.16 8.94
CA PHE A 7 -7.84 -28.38 10.37
C PHE A 7 -7.31 -29.75 10.82
N VAL A 8 -7.43 -30.80 10.00
CA VAL A 8 -6.80 -32.11 10.28
C VAL A 8 -5.29 -31.96 10.38
N VAL A 9 -4.66 -31.25 9.44
CA VAL A 9 -3.21 -30.99 9.45
C VAL A 9 -2.80 -30.18 10.69
N LEU A 10 -3.51 -29.08 10.98
CA LEU A 10 -3.22 -28.26 12.16
C LEU A 10 -3.28 -29.08 13.46
N ARG A 11 -4.30 -29.94 13.61
CA ARG A 11 -4.42 -30.85 14.76
C ARG A 11 -3.28 -31.86 14.83
N ARG A 12 -2.90 -32.48 13.70
CA ARG A 12 -1.80 -33.44 13.61
C ARG A 12 -0.49 -32.84 14.14
N TYR A 13 -0.19 -31.60 13.75
CA TYR A 13 1.01 -30.89 14.17
C TYR A 13 0.83 -30.06 15.45
N ARG A 14 -0.31 -30.21 16.15
CA ARG A 14 -0.64 -29.49 17.39
C ARG A 14 -0.57 -27.96 17.27
N ILE A 15 -0.81 -27.41 16.08
CA ILE A 15 -0.89 -25.98 15.84
C ILE A 15 -2.26 -25.48 16.34
N LYS A 16 -2.25 -24.51 17.24
CA LYS A 16 -3.47 -23.85 17.75
C LYS A 16 -3.68 -22.52 17.05
N LEU A 17 -4.89 -22.29 16.59
CA LEU A 17 -5.32 -20.99 16.06
C LEU A 17 -5.82 -20.10 17.20
N ASN A 18 -5.70 -18.79 17.03
CA ASN A 18 -6.34 -17.81 17.90
C ASN A 18 -7.73 -17.47 17.31
N PRO A 19 -8.84 -17.89 17.93
CA PRO A 19 -10.19 -17.65 17.39
C PRO A 19 -10.50 -16.17 17.16
N GLY A 20 -10.00 -15.28 18.03
CA GLY A 20 -10.21 -13.83 17.90
C GLY A 20 -9.44 -13.18 16.75
N LYS A 21 -8.50 -13.89 16.12
CA LYS A 21 -7.75 -13.43 14.95
C LYS A 21 -8.08 -14.21 13.67
N CYS A 22 -8.99 -15.17 13.74
CA CYS A 22 -9.39 -15.99 12.60
C CYS A 22 -10.75 -15.53 12.06
N ALA A 23 -10.84 -15.46 10.73
CA ALA A 23 -12.09 -15.23 10.03
C ALA A 23 -12.28 -16.33 8.98
N PHE A 24 -13.49 -16.90 8.91
CA PHE A 24 -13.84 -17.97 7.99
C PHE A 24 -15.13 -17.61 7.26
N GLY A 25 -15.25 -18.00 5.99
CA GLY A 25 -16.47 -17.78 5.19
C GLY A 25 -16.79 -16.31 4.88
N VAL A 26 -15.83 -15.39 5.04
CA VAL A 26 -16.01 -13.95 4.73
C VAL A 26 -15.80 -13.65 3.24
N SER A 27 -16.53 -12.67 2.71
CA SER A 27 -16.40 -12.20 1.31
C SER A 27 -15.14 -11.35 1.06
N GLY A 28 -14.52 -10.85 2.13
CA GLY A 28 -13.25 -10.17 2.13
C GLY A 28 -12.79 -9.79 3.53
N GLY A 29 -11.51 -9.42 3.67
CA GLY A 29 -10.94 -9.07 4.96
C GLY A 29 -9.49 -8.60 4.87
N ARG A 30 -8.97 -8.11 6.01
CA ARG A 30 -7.58 -7.66 6.11
C ARG A 30 -6.64 -8.86 6.24
N PHE A 31 -5.61 -8.91 5.40
CA PHE A 31 -4.55 -9.92 5.48
C PHE A 31 -3.20 -9.30 5.11
N LEU A 32 -2.18 -9.50 5.97
CA LEU A 32 -0.83 -8.94 5.80
C LEU A 32 -0.84 -7.46 5.38
N GLU A 33 -1.69 -6.68 6.04
CA GLU A 33 -1.86 -5.25 5.78
C GLU A 33 -2.47 -4.86 4.42
N PHE A 34 -3.02 -5.81 3.66
CA PHE A 34 -3.83 -5.60 2.46
C PHE A 34 -5.29 -5.95 2.71
N MET A 35 -6.19 -5.48 1.85
CA MET A 35 -7.57 -5.94 1.81
C MET A 35 -7.69 -7.04 0.76
N VAL A 36 -8.10 -8.24 1.15
CA VAL A 36 -8.34 -9.35 0.23
C VAL A 36 -9.83 -9.46 0.02
N THR A 37 -10.29 -9.39 -1.22
CA THR A 37 -11.71 -9.50 -1.60
C THR A 37 -11.87 -10.54 -2.70
N GLN A 38 -13.11 -10.91 -3.04
CA GLN A 38 -13.37 -11.78 -4.20
C GLN A 38 -12.80 -11.23 -5.52
N ARG A 39 -12.74 -9.89 -5.64
CA ARG A 39 -12.26 -9.15 -6.82
C ARG A 39 -10.74 -9.13 -6.92
N GLY A 40 -10.02 -9.20 -5.80
CA GLY A 40 -8.56 -9.21 -5.79
C GLY A 40 -7.95 -8.70 -4.49
N ILE A 41 -6.78 -8.09 -4.61
CA ILE A 41 -6.03 -7.51 -3.49
C ILE A 41 -6.13 -6.00 -3.62
N GLU A 42 -6.76 -5.37 -2.64
CA GLU A 42 -7.01 -3.94 -2.58
C GLU A 42 -6.04 -3.29 -1.56
N ALA A 43 -5.70 -2.03 -1.80
CA ALA A 43 -4.92 -1.26 -0.84
C ALA A 43 -5.71 -1.09 0.47
N ASN A 44 -5.01 -1.08 1.60
CA ASN A 44 -5.66 -0.90 2.88
C ASN A 44 -6.21 0.54 3.02
N PRO A 45 -7.53 0.71 3.20
CA PRO A 45 -8.15 2.03 3.28
C PRO A 45 -7.59 2.85 4.45
N ASP A 46 -7.17 2.22 5.56
CA ASP A 46 -6.56 2.94 6.69
C ASP A 46 -5.22 3.57 6.30
N LYS A 47 -4.41 2.87 5.49
CA LYS A 47 -3.12 3.38 5.02
C LYS A 47 -3.30 4.54 4.06
N ILE A 48 -4.31 4.46 3.19
CA ILE A 48 -4.69 5.56 2.29
C ILE A 48 -5.17 6.75 3.11
N LYS A 49 -6.14 6.53 4.01
CA LYS A 49 -6.72 7.56 4.87
C LYS A 49 -5.65 8.26 5.71
N ALA A 50 -4.68 7.52 6.25
CA ALA A 50 -3.58 8.09 7.00
C ALA A 50 -2.74 9.10 6.18
N ILE A 51 -2.63 8.94 4.86
CA ILE A 51 -1.96 9.91 3.98
C ILE A 51 -2.90 11.07 3.61
N LEU A 52 -4.18 10.79 3.33
CA LEU A 52 -5.17 11.82 2.99
C LEU A 52 -5.38 12.82 4.14
N ASP A 53 -5.51 12.31 5.36
CA ASP A 53 -5.73 13.08 6.58
C ASP A 53 -4.45 13.76 7.10
N MET A 54 -3.29 13.41 6.55
CA MET A 54 -2.01 14.00 6.97
C MET A 54 -1.90 15.46 6.50
N GLY A 55 -1.55 16.36 7.41
CA GLY A 55 -1.17 17.74 7.05
C GLY A 55 0.16 17.81 6.31
N SER A 56 0.48 18.96 5.73
CA SER A 56 1.78 19.17 5.07
C SER A 56 2.94 18.91 6.03
N PRO A 57 3.93 18.09 5.66
CA PRO A 57 5.12 17.87 6.47
C PRO A 57 5.84 19.17 6.84
N THR A 58 6.10 19.35 8.12
CA THR A 58 6.78 20.54 8.67
C THR A 58 8.24 20.28 9.03
N ASN A 59 8.65 19.00 9.04
CA ASN A 59 10.01 18.58 9.39
C ASN A 59 10.39 17.28 8.66
N ILE A 60 11.68 16.94 8.70
CA ILE A 60 12.23 15.77 8.02
C ILE A 60 11.64 14.46 8.54
N ASN A 61 11.38 14.37 9.85
CA ASN A 61 10.81 13.15 10.44
C ASN A 61 9.40 12.89 9.87
N GLU A 62 8.62 13.94 9.64
CA GLU A 62 7.32 13.83 8.96
C GLU A 62 7.46 13.42 7.49
N VAL A 63 8.46 13.93 6.77
CA VAL A 63 8.75 13.47 5.40
C VAL A 63 9.18 12.00 5.37
N GLN A 64 9.98 11.55 6.34
CA GLN A 64 10.35 10.14 6.47
C GLN A 64 9.12 9.27 6.75
N ARG A 65 8.22 9.71 7.64
CA ARG A 65 6.95 9.03 7.91
C ARG A 65 6.08 8.95 6.65
N LEU A 66 5.97 10.04 5.89
CA LEU A 66 5.26 10.06 4.60
C LEU A 66 5.88 9.04 3.63
N THR A 67 7.21 9.05 3.49
CA THR A 67 7.93 8.14 2.60
C THR A 67 7.71 6.67 2.99
N GLY A 68 7.73 6.36 4.28
CA GLY A 68 7.41 5.02 4.78
C GLY A 68 5.96 4.59 4.47
N ARG A 69 4.99 5.51 4.60
CA ARG A 69 3.59 5.25 4.22
C ARG A 69 3.43 5.02 2.72
N ILE A 70 4.13 5.80 1.89
CA ILE A 70 4.16 5.61 0.43
C ILE A 70 4.77 4.25 0.06
N ALA A 71 5.88 3.86 0.70
CA ALA A 71 6.54 2.59 0.44
C ALA A 71 5.60 1.39 0.70
N ALA A 72 4.79 1.46 1.76
CA ALA A 72 3.78 0.47 2.08
C ALA A 72 2.65 0.35 1.04
N LEU A 73 2.46 1.39 0.21
CA LEU A 73 1.47 1.44 -0.88
C LEU A 73 2.11 1.34 -2.28
N SER A 74 3.43 1.21 -2.38
CA SER A 74 4.19 1.31 -3.64
C SER A 74 3.66 0.44 -4.78
N ARG A 75 3.18 -0.77 -4.46
CA ARG A 75 2.59 -1.71 -5.43
C ARG A 75 1.29 -1.22 -6.09
N PHE A 76 0.60 -0.26 -5.47
CA PHE A 76 -0.64 0.32 -5.97
C PHE A 76 -0.43 1.69 -6.63
N ILE A 77 0.77 2.27 -6.51
CA ILE A 77 1.08 3.59 -7.02
C ILE A 77 1.87 3.43 -8.33
N SER A 78 1.22 3.73 -9.45
CA SER A 78 1.89 3.80 -10.75
C SER A 78 3.01 4.84 -10.72
N LYS A 79 4.19 4.47 -11.23
CA LYS A 79 5.37 5.35 -11.24
C LYS A 79 5.71 5.90 -9.85
N SER A 80 5.61 5.05 -8.81
CA SER A 80 5.82 5.43 -7.41
C SER A 80 7.17 6.10 -7.14
N ALA A 81 8.23 5.70 -7.83
CA ALA A 81 9.54 6.34 -7.73
C ALA A 81 9.51 7.81 -8.23
N GLU A 82 8.88 8.07 -9.37
CA GLU A 82 8.71 9.43 -9.91
C GLU A 82 7.86 10.29 -8.98
N LYS A 83 6.72 9.75 -8.52
CA LYS A 83 5.82 10.44 -7.58
C LYS A 83 6.44 10.66 -6.20
N GLY A 84 7.40 9.82 -5.81
CA GLY A 84 8.16 9.95 -4.57
C GLY A 84 9.36 10.91 -4.65
N LEU A 85 9.79 11.27 -5.86
CA LEU A 85 10.98 12.08 -6.12
C LEU A 85 11.01 13.40 -5.32
N PRO A 86 9.92 14.18 -5.22
CA PRO A 86 9.90 15.41 -4.42
C PRO A 86 10.33 15.16 -2.97
N PHE A 87 9.80 14.10 -2.35
CA PHE A 87 10.09 13.77 -0.95
C PHE A 87 11.52 13.28 -0.77
N PHE A 88 12.04 12.47 -1.69
CA PHE A 88 13.44 12.04 -1.65
C PHE A 88 14.42 13.21 -1.79
N LYS A 89 14.12 14.21 -2.63
CA LYS A 89 14.91 15.45 -2.72
C LYS A 89 14.92 16.20 -1.39
N THR A 90 13.77 16.31 -0.72
CA THR A 90 13.66 16.94 0.60
C THR A 90 14.50 16.20 1.65
N LEU A 91 14.49 14.87 1.66
CA LEU A 91 15.26 14.05 2.60
C LEU A 91 16.79 14.20 2.44
N ARG A 92 17.29 14.59 1.26
CA ARG A 92 18.72 14.86 1.05
C ARG A 92 19.17 16.21 1.64
N LYS A 93 18.24 17.14 1.86
CA LYS A 93 18.53 18.50 2.37
C LYS A 93 18.31 18.61 3.88
N VAL A 94 18.80 17.65 4.66
CA VAL A 94 18.53 17.58 6.11
C VAL A 94 18.90 18.85 6.87
N LYS A 95 20.04 19.47 6.52
CA LYS A 95 20.51 20.68 7.21
C LYS A 95 19.75 21.96 6.83
N ASN A 96 19.13 21.99 5.64
CA ASN A 96 18.41 23.14 5.07
C ASN A 96 17.01 22.71 4.64
N PHE A 97 16.28 22.06 5.56
CA PHE A 97 14.93 21.59 5.27
C PHE A 97 14.03 22.78 4.98
N GLU A 98 13.37 22.75 3.82
CA GLU A 98 12.36 23.72 3.45
C GLU A 98 11.25 23.00 2.68
N TRP A 99 10.02 23.18 3.15
CA TRP A 99 8.83 22.64 2.48
C TRP A 99 8.31 23.65 1.46
N ILE A 100 8.90 23.64 0.27
CA ILE A 100 8.58 24.59 -0.81
C ILE A 100 7.33 24.19 -1.60
N LYS A 101 6.83 25.12 -2.43
CA LYS A 101 5.63 24.92 -3.26
C LYS A 101 5.70 23.67 -4.16
N GLU A 102 6.88 23.32 -4.70
CA GLU A 102 7.05 22.11 -5.51
C GLU A 102 6.72 20.83 -4.72
N TYR A 103 7.19 20.74 -3.46
CA TYR A 103 6.95 19.57 -2.61
C TYR A 103 5.50 19.52 -2.12
N GLN A 104 4.91 20.69 -1.83
CA GLN A 104 3.49 20.79 -1.51
C GLN A 104 2.63 20.31 -2.68
N GLN A 105 2.92 20.75 -3.90
CA GLN A 105 2.16 20.32 -5.08
C GLN A 105 2.29 18.81 -5.28
N GLY A 106 3.49 18.25 -5.18
CA GLY A 106 3.69 16.79 -5.27
C GLY A 106 2.94 16.01 -4.19
N PHE A 107 2.79 16.57 -3.00
CA PHE A 107 1.98 15.97 -1.92
C PHE A 107 0.48 16.01 -2.22
N GLU A 108 -0.05 17.13 -2.71
CA GLU A 108 -1.45 17.23 -3.10
C GLU A 108 -1.79 16.33 -4.32
N ASP A 109 -0.89 16.26 -5.30
CA ASP A 109 -1.04 15.37 -6.45
C ASP A 109 -1.06 13.89 -6.02
N LEU A 110 -0.21 13.52 -5.06
CA LEU A 110 -0.21 12.19 -4.45
C LEU A 110 -1.55 11.92 -3.74
N LYS A 111 -2.06 12.86 -2.94
CA LYS A 111 -3.35 12.71 -2.26
C LYS A 111 -4.49 12.54 -3.27
N ALA A 112 -4.55 13.38 -4.28
CA ALA A 112 -5.57 13.31 -5.33
C ALA A 112 -5.52 11.97 -6.09
N TYR A 113 -4.32 11.45 -6.34
CA TYR A 113 -4.11 10.14 -6.95
C TYR A 113 -4.60 9.01 -6.02
N LEU A 114 -4.23 9.03 -4.74
CA LEU A 114 -4.64 8.02 -3.76
C LEU A 114 -6.15 8.03 -3.48
N ALA A 115 -6.80 9.19 -3.58
CA ALA A 115 -8.26 9.30 -3.45
C ALA A 115 -9.01 8.61 -4.60
N LYS A 116 -8.35 8.45 -5.77
CA LYS A 116 -8.90 7.82 -6.98
C LYS A 116 -8.23 6.49 -7.31
N LEU A 117 -7.58 5.87 -6.32
CA LEU A 117 -6.74 4.70 -6.54
C LEU A 117 -7.55 3.55 -7.17
N PRO A 118 -7.15 3.04 -8.35
CA PRO A 118 -7.85 1.93 -8.97
C PRO A 118 -7.62 0.62 -8.17
N LEU A 119 -8.59 -0.28 -8.23
CA LEU A 119 -8.49 -1.62 -7.63
C LEU A 119 -7.49 -2.46 -8.41
N LEU A 120 -6.56 -3.13 -7.72
CA LEU A 120 -5.73 -4.16 -8.36
C LEU A 120 -6.50 -5.48 -8.40
N VAL A 121 -6.64 -6.01 -9.62
CA VAL A 121 -7.35 -7.27 -9.86
C VAL A 121 -6.38 -8.43 -9.67
N LYS A 122 -6.88 -9.54 -9.11
CA LYS A 122 -6.08 -10.78 -9.05
C LYS A 122 -5.75 -11.27 -10.46
N PRO A 123 -4.52 -11.74 -10.73
CA PRO A 123 -4.23 -12.41 -11.98
C PRO A 123 -5.10 -13.67 -12.09
N ILE A 124 -5.67 -13.89 -13.27
CA ILE A 124 -6.55 -15.03 -13.56
C ILE A 124 -5.69 -16.10 -14.24
N PRO A 125 -5.60 -17.33 -13.70
CA PRO A 125 -4.88 -18.41 -14.35
C PRO A 125 -5.34 -18.61 -15.80
N GLY A 126 -4.40 -18.73 -16.73
CA GLY A 126 -4.69 -18.87 -18.16
C GLY A 126 -4.91 -17.57 -18.93
N HIS A 127 -5.04 -16.42 -18.26
CA HIS A 127 -5.04 -15.11 -18.94
C HIS A 127 -3.61 -14.60 -19.15
N THR A 128 -3.34 -14.07 -20.34
CA THR A 128 -2.07 -13.41 -20.66
C THR A 128 -1.93 -12.12 -19.86
N LEU A 129 -0.80 -11.96 -19.19
CA LEU A 129 -0.44 -10.72 -18.51
C LEU A 129 0.40 -9.84 -19.42
N TYR A 130 0.07 -8.55 -19.49
CA TYR A 130 0.82 -7.56 -20.26
C TYR A 130 1.68 -6.71 -19.32
N LEU A 131 2.97 -6.60 -19.63
CA LEU A 131 3.91 -5.76 -18.91
C LEU A 131 4.30 -4.57 -19.79
N TYR A 132 3.95 -3.36 -19.36
CA TYR A 132 4.33 -2.12 -20.02
C TYR A 132 5.46 -1.46 -19.23
N ILE A 133 6.63 -1.28 -19.84
CA ILE A 133 7.79 -0.62 -19.23
C ILE A 133 8.08 0.64 -20.04
N SER A 134 8.22 1.77 -19.34
CA SER A 134 8.66 3.04 -19.92
C SER A 134 9.79 3.61 -19.07
N SER A 135 10.84 4.12 -19.71
CA SER A 135 11.89 4.92 -19.06
C SER A 135 11.86 6.33 -19.62
N THR A 136 12.08 7.32 -18.76
CA THR A 136 12.27 8.72 -19.16
C THR A 136 13.75 9.03 -18.94
N TYR A 137 14.42 9.54 -19.97
CA TYR A 137 15.85 9.91 -19.93
C TYR A 137 16.06 11.29 -19.31
#